data_AF-A0ABD2QQR6-F1
#
_entry.id   AF-A0ABD2QQR6-F1
#
_cell.length_a   1.000
_cell.length_b   1.000
_cell.length_c   1.000
_cell.angle_alpha   90.00
_cell.angle_beta   90.00
_cell.angle_gamma   90.00
#
_symmetry.space_group_name_H-M   'P 1'
#
loop_
_entity.id
_entity.type
_entity.pdbx_description
1 polymer ?
#
loop_
_entity_poly.entity_id
_entity_poly.type
_entity_poly.pdbx_seq_one_letter_code
_entity_poly.pdbx_strand_id
1 'polypeptide(L)'
;MGIGEAEAFSERLKREVQALEAANVHAILENEPLIDEVLQGLEAATSCVEDMDEWLGIFNLKLRHMREDIESIESRNNKLEMQSVNNKALIEELDKLLERLRIPSEYAASLTGGSFDEARMLQNIEACEWLTNALRGLEAPNLDPSYANMRAVKEKRAELDKLKTTFVRRASEFLRNYFTSLVDFMTSDKSYFSQRGQLKRPDHADLRYKCRTYARLLQHLKSLDKNCLGSLRKAYCTSLNLLLRREAREFANELRASTKASRNPTVWLEGSVGSNQNVNSADTSTVSDAYAKMLTIFIPLLVDEFLHSFHQEVLLMAIKVLMMRMMQTMMIWVLWILMRMTIKLVKTLVS
;
A
#
# COMPACT_ATOMS: atom_id res chain seq x y z
N MET A 1 -17.10 149.87 2.36
CA MET A 1 -16.96 148.41 2.22
C MET A 1 -17.95 147.76 3.19
N GLY A 2 -19.26 147.94 3.07
CA GLY A 2 -20.07 147.80 1.87
C GLY A 2 -20.67 146.40 1.89
N ILE A 3 -21.71 146.19 2.72
CA ILE A 3 -22.39 144.88 2.89
C ILE A 3 -22.73 144.23 1.53
N GLY A 4 -23.00 145.03 0.50
CA GLY A 4 -23.22 144.58 -0.89
C GLY A 4 -22.01 144.00 -1.64
N GLU A 5 -20.76 144.29 -1.26
CA GLU A 5 -19.56 143.67 -1.87
C GLU A 5 -19.36 142.23 -1.38
N ALA A 6 -19.59 141.98 -0.08
CA ALA A 6 -19.57 140.63 0.50
C ALA A 6 -20.74 139.78 -0.01
N GLU A 7 -21.91 140.41 -0.19
CA GLU A 7 -23.10 139.77 -0.75
C GLU A 7 -22.91 139.39 -2.24
N ALA A 8 -22.28 140.28 -3.03
CA ALA A 8 -21.90 139.99 -4.42
C ALA A 8 -20.84 138.88 -4.56
N PHE A 9 -19.88 138.81 -3.63
CA PHE A 9 -18.88 137.74 -3.59
C PHE A 9 -19.49 136.39 -3.17
N SER A 10 -20.35 136.39 -2.16
CA SER A 10 -21.14 135.21 -1.74
C SER A 10 -21.99 134.67 -2.90
N GLU A 11 -22.67 135.56 -3.62
CA GLU A 11 -23.42 135.22 -4.83
C GLU A 11 -22.55 134.65 -5.95
N ARG A 12 -21.30 135.12 -6.10
CA ARG A 12 -20.36 134.57 -7.09
C ARG A 12 -19.88 133.18 -6.70
N LEU A 13 -19.50 132.96 -5.45
CA LEU A 13 -19.14 131.64 -4.93
C LEU A 13 -20.30 130.65 -5.05
N LYS A 14 -21.51 131.10 -4.77
CA LYS A 14 -22.72 130.28 -4.90
C LYS A 14 -22.97 129.84 -6.34
N ARG A 15 -22.73 130.72 -7.32
CA ARG A 15 -22.78 130.35 -8.75
C ARG A 15 -21.66 129.41 -9.16
N GLU A 16 -20.46 129.58 -8.63
CA GLU A 16 -19.31 128.74 -8.94
C GLU A 16 -19.48 127.33 -8.34
N VAL A 17 -19.99 127.24 -7.12
CA VAL A 17 -20.40 125.96 -6.49
C VAL A 17 -21.51 125.30 -7.30
N GLN A 18 -22.56 126.03 -7.70
CA GLN A 18 -23.62 125.48 -8.55
C GLN A 18 -23.09 125.01 -9.92
N ALA A 19 -22.15 125.73 -10.52
CA ALA A 19 -21.53 125.34 -11.78
C ALA A 19 -20.65 124.10 -11.63
N LEU A 20 -19.91 123.98 -10.52
CA LEU A 20 -19.11 122.80 -10.19
C LEU A 20 -20.01 121.59 -9.87
N GLU A 21 -21.08 121.78 -9.11
CA GLU A 21 -22.09 120.74 -8.84
C GLU A 21 -22.73 120.27 -10.15
N ALA A 22 -23.11 121.18 -11.05
CA ALA A 22 -23.66 120.84 -12.35
C ALA A 22 -22.64 120.09 -13.23
N ALA A 23 -21.38 120.51 -13.25
CA ALA A 23 -20.31 119.83 -13.99
C ALA A 23 -20.04 118.42 -13.43
N ASN A 24 -20.08 118.27 -12.10
CA ASN A 24 -19.89 116.98 -11.45
C ASN A 24 -21.05 116.02 -11.71
N VAL A 25 -22.29 116.52 -11.65
CA VAL A 25 -23.49 115.75 -12.06
C VAL A 25 -23.40 115.34 -13.52
N HIS A 26 -22.96 116.24 -14.41
CA HIS A 26 -22.82 115.93 -15.82
C HIS A 26 -21.74 114.86 -16.09
N ALA A 27 -20.61 114.93 -15.39
CA ALA A 27 -19.55 113.93 -15.47
C ALA A 27 -20.00 112.57 -14.91
N ILE A 28 -20.85 112.53 -13.88
CA ILE A 28 -21.45 111.30 -13.38
C ILE A 28 -22.41 110.70 -14.42
N LEU A 29 -23.28 111.53 -15.02
CA LEU A 29 -24.22 111.10 -16.05
C LEU A 29 -23.53 110.62 -17.34
N GLU A 30 -22.42 111.23 -17.74
CA GLU A 30 -21.65 110.77 -18.91
C GLU A 30 -20.98 109.40 -18.69
N ASN A 31 -20.68 109.05 -17.45
CA ASN A 31 -20.09 107.75 -17.09
C ASN A 31 -21.13 106.64 -16.88
N GLU A 32 -22.40 106.99 -16.71
CA GLU A 32 -23.52 106.05 -16.54
C GLU A 32 -23.54 104.90 -17.58
N PRO A 33 -23.42 105.14 -18.91
CA PRO A 33 -23.44 104.05 -19.89
C PRO A 33 -22.22 103.10 -19.77
N LEU A 34 -21.06 103.61 -19.38
CA LEU A 34 -19.86 102.80 -19.16
C LEU A 34 -20.02 101.93 -17.90
N ILE A 35 -20.63 102.50 -16.85
CA ILE A 35 -20.94 101.78 -15.61
C ILE A 35 -21.96 100.67 -15.88
N ASP A 36 -23.00 100.95 -16.67
CA ASP A 36 -24.00 99.96 -17.09
C ASP A 36 -23.36 98.82 -17.90
N GLU A 37 -22.48 99.11 -18.85
CA GLU A 37 -21.79 98.08 -19.64
C GLU A 37 -20.92 97.17 -18.75
N VAL A 38 -20.22 97.76 -17.76
CA VAL A 38 -19.43 97.00 -16.78
C VAL A 38 -20.32 96.15 -15.87
N LEU A 39 -21.45 96.70 -15.40
CA LEU A 39 -22.42 95.96 -14.60
C LEU A 39 -22.99 94.77 -15.37
N GLN A 40 -23.35 94.97 -16.63
CA GLN A 40 -23.88 93.93 -17.49
C GLN A 40 -22.83 92.84 -17.80
N GLY A 41 -21.57 93.24 -18.00
CA GLY A 41 -20.44 92.32 -18.11
C GLY A 41 -20.19 91.52 -16.83
N LEU A 42 -20.32 92.15 -15.66
CA LEU A 42 -20.21 91.49 -14.36
C LEU A 42 -21.36 90.51 -14.13
N GLU A 43 -22.59 90.85 -14.50
CA GLU A 43 -23.74 89.93 -14.44
C GLU A 43 -23.54 88.72 -15.36
N ALA A 44 -23.09 88.94 -16.60
CA ALA A 44 -22.79 87.85 -17.53
C ALA A 44 -21.66 86.93 -17.01
N ALA A 45 -20.60 87.51 -16.46
CA ALA A 45 -19.52 86.75 -15.84
C ALA A 45 -20.01 85.99 -14.60
N THR A 46 -20.87 86.59 -13.77
CA THR A 46 -21.47 85.96 -12.58
C THR A 46 -22.31 84.76 -12.99
N SER A 47 -23.20 84.91 -13.97
CA SER A 47 -24.00 83.81 -14.51
C SER A 47 -23.14 82.68 -15.08
N CYS A 48 -22.06 83.00 -15.80
CA CYS A 48 -21.14 81.99 -16.31
C CYS A 48 -20.42 81.21 -15.19
N VAL A 49 -20.04 81.89 -14.10
CA VAL A 49 -19.44 81.24 -12.92
C VAL A 49 -20.44 80.35 -12.19
N GLU A 50 -21.70 80.76 -12.07
CA GLU A 50 -22.78 79.95 -11.50
C GLU A 50 -23.01 78.66 -12.32
N ASP A 51 -23.07 78.78 -13.65
CA ASP A 51 -23.16 77.61 -14.54
C ASP A 51 -21.98 76.66 -14.32
N MET A 52 -20.75 77.19 -14.26
CA MET A 52 -19.55 76.37 -14.02
C MET A 52 -19.60 75.64 -12.67
N ASP A 53 -20.11 76.27 -11.61
CA ASP A 53 -20.27 75.63 -10.31
C ASP A 53 -21.29 74.47 -10.37
N GLU A 54 -22.40 74.67 -11.08
CA GLU A 54 -23.38 73.60 -11.30
C GLU A 54 -22.76 72.42 -12.06
N TRP A 55 -22.02 72.69 -13.15
CA TRP A 55 -21.32 71.64 -13.91
C TRP A 55 -20.31 70.90 -13.04
N LEU A 56 -19.51 71.61 -12.24
CA LEU A 56 -18.55 71.00 -11.30
C LEU A 56 -19.26 70.16 -10.24
N GLY A 57 -20.42 70.59 -9.74
CA GLY A 57 -21.28 69.82 -8.85
C GLY A 57 -21.72 68.50 -9.49
N ILE A 58 -22.21 68.54 -10.73
CA ILE A 58 -22.65 67.36 -11.48
C ILE A 58 -21.47 66.40 -11.73
N PHE A 59 -20.30 66.91 -12.13
CA PHE A 59 -19.13 66.08 -12.38
C PHE A 59 -18.61 65.42 -11.09
N ASN A 60 -18.54 66.15 -9.98
CA ASN A 60 -18.15 65.60 -8.69
C ASN A 60 -19.08 64.47 -8.24
N LEU A 61 -20.39 64.66 -8.40
CA LEU A 61 -21.37 63.63 -8.08
C LEU A 61 -21.17 62.37 -8.93
N LYS A 62 -20.97 62.53 -10.25
CA LYS A 62 -20.69 61.41 -11.16
C LYS A 62 -19.39 60.69 -10.82
N LEU A 63 -18.31 61.42 -10.52
CA LEU A 63 -17.02 60.84 -10.15
C LEU A 63 -17.11 60.07 -8.83
N ARG A 64 -17.88 60.57 -7.85
CA ARG A 64 -18.13 59.85 -6.60
C ARG A 64 -18.85 58.52 -6.85
N HIS A 65 -19.93 58.53 -7.63
CA HIS A 65 -20.64 57.30 -7.99
C HIS A 65 -19.77 56.33 -8.77
N MET A 66 -18.98 56.81 -9.74
CA MET A 66 -18.02 55.97 -10.47
C MET A 66 -16.99 55.33 -9.53
N ARG A 67 -16.49 56.06 -8.52
CA ARG A 67 -15.56 55.50 -7.53
C ARG A 67 -16.22 54.38 -6.73
N GLU A 68 -17.43 54.62 -6.22
CA GLU A 68 -18.20 53.62 -5.45
C GLU A 68 -18.48 52.37 -6.30
N ASP A 69 -18.84 52.55 -7.57
CA ASP A 69 -19.07 51.46 -8.52
C ASP A 69 -17.78 50.66 -8.81
N ILE A 70 -16.65 51.34 -9.02
CA ILE A 70 -15.35 50.71 -9.25
C ILE A 70 -14.95 49.87 -8.02
N GLU A 71 -15.03 50.44 -6.82
CA GLU A 71 -14.72 49.72 -5.57
C GLU A 71 -15.60 48.48 -5.38
N SER A 72 -16.89 48.58 -5.73
CA SER A 72 -17.83 47.46 -5.71
C SER A 72 -17.44 46.36 -6.72
N ILE A 73 -17.07 46.75 -7.94
CA ILE A 73 -16.62 45.83 -8.99
C ILE A 73 -15.32 45.14 -8.58
N GLU A 74 -14.35 45.87 -8.05
CA GLU A 74 -13.06 45.32 -7.59
C GLU A 74 -13.25 44.32 -6.45
N SER A 75 -14.05 44.68 -5.44
CA SER A 75 -14.38 43.78 -4.32
C SER A 75 -15.04 42.48 -4.80
N ARG A 76 -15.94 42.59 -5.79
CA ARG A 76 -16.59 41.42 -6.40
C ARG A 76 -15.59 40.58 -7.20
N ASN A 77 -14.73 41.19 -8.00
CA ASN A 77 -13.74 40.49 -8.81
C ASN A 77 -12.72 39.75 -7.93
N ASN A 78 -12.23 40.37 -6.86
CA ASN A 78 -11.31 39.73 -5.92
C ASN A 78 -11.93 38.47 -5.28
N LYS A 79 -13.23 38.52 -4.94
CA LYS A 79 -13.95 37.34 -4.43
C LYS A 79 -14.08 36.24 -5.48
N LEU A 80 -14.38 36.61 -6.74
CA LEU A 80 -14.47 35.65 -7.85
C LEU A 80 -13.11 35.00 -8.15
N GLU A 81 -12.03 35.77 -8.12
CA GLU A 81 -10.68 35.25 -8.31
C GLU A 81 -10.29 34.29 -7.16
N MET A 82 -10.51 34.70 -5.91
CA MET A 82 -10.26 33.82 -4.76
C MET A 82 -11.08 32.53 -4.83
N GLN A 83 -12.35 32.62 -5.24
CA GLN A 83 -13.19 31.44 -5.46
C GLN A 83 -12.64 30.56 -6.59
N SER A 84 -12.16 31.15 -7.68
CA SER A 84 -11.55 30.43 -8.81
C SER A 84 -10.31 29.65 -8.36
N VAL A 85 -9.41 30.30 -7.62
CA VAL A 85 -8.19 29.67 -7.07
C VAL A 85 -8.55 28.53 -6.12
N ASN A 86 -9.48 28.76 -5.19
CA ASN A 86 -9.92 27.74 -4.25
C ASN A 86 -10.57 26.55 -4.96
N ASN A 87 -11.43 26.78 -5.94
CA ASN A 87 -12.07 25.72 -6.72
C ASN A 87 -11.03 24.89 -7.47
N LYS A 88 -10.03 25.52 -8.07
CA LYS A 88 -8.93 24.81 -8.74
C LYS A 88 -8.17 23.91 -7.76
N ALA A 89 -7.78 24.45 -6.60
CA ALA A 89 -7.10 23.68 -5.56
C ALA A 89 -7.95 22.51 -5.03
N LEU A 90 -9.26 22.72 -4.87
CA LEU A 90 -10.19 21.66 -4.45
C LEU A 90 -10.31 20.55 -5.49
N ILE A 91 -10.35 20.89 -6.78
CA ILE A 91 -10.37 19.90 -7.87
C ILE A 91 -9.08 19.08 -7.85
N GLU A 92 -7.92 19.73 -7.78
CA GLU A 92 -6.62 19.05 -7.73
C GLU A 92 -6.51 18.11 -6.52
N GLU A 93 -7.03 18.52 -5.36
CA GLU A 93 -7.02 17.70 -4.16
C GLU A 93 -8.02 16.52 -4.26
N LEU A 94 -9.18 16.75 -4.88
CA LEU A 94 -10.16 15.70 -5.16
C LEU A 94 -9.59 14.66 -6.13
N ASP A 95 -8.89 15.08 -7.18
CA ASP A 95 -8.27 14.18 -8.16
C ASP A 95 -7.23 13.28 -7.51
N LYS A 96 -6.36 13.82 -6.64
CA LYS A 96 -5.41 13.01 -5.86
C LYS A 96 -6.12 11.97 -4.99
N LEU A 97 -7.24 12.34 -4.35
CA LEU A 97 -8.02 11.40 -3.55
C LEU A 97 -8.65 10.31 -4.44
N LEU A 98 -9.21 10.67 -5.58
CA LEU A 98 -9.80 9.75 -6.54
C LEU A 98 -8.78 8.75 -7.08
N GLU A 99 -7.58 9.21 -7.43
CA GLU A 99 -6.48 8.35 -7.86
C GLU A 99 -6.11 7.33 -6.78
N ARG A 100 -6.05 7.75 -5.51
CA ARG A 100 -5.75 6.87 -4.37
C ARG A 100 -6.84 5.84 -4.08
N LEU A 101 -8.09 6.18 -4.37
CA LEU A 101 -9.25 5.29 -4.19
C LEU A 101 -9.50 4.37 -5.40
N ARG A 102 -8.80 4.60 -6.52
CA ARG A 102 -8.98 3.83 -7.75
C ARG A 102 -8.38 2.44 -7.59
N ILE A 103 -9.19 1.43 -7.93
CA ILE A 103 -8.77 0.02 -8.00
C ILE A 103 -8.48 -0.31 -9.47
N PRO A 104 -7.22 -0.62 -9.85
CA PRO A 104 -6.92 -1.08 -11.19
C PRO A 104 -7.68 -2.36 -11.54
N SER A 105 -8.29 -2.41 -12.73
CA SER A 105 -9.14 -3.53 -13.15
C SER A 105 -8.37 -4.85 -13.24
N GLU A 106 -7.10 -4.79 -13.66
CA GLU A 106 -6.17 -5.92 -13.71
C GLU A 106 -5.94 -6.56 -12.34
N TYR A 107 -5.80 -5.75 -11.29
CA TYR A 107 -5.66 -6.24 -9.92
C TYR A 107 -7.00 -6.71 -9.35
N ALA A 108 -8.10 -6.01 -9.64
CA ALA A 108 -9.43 -6.44 -9.22
C ALA A 108 -9.78 -7.86 -9.74
N ALA A 109 -9.44 -8.14 -11.00
CA ALA A 109 -9.63 -9.46 -11.61
C ALA A 109 -8.81 -10.55 -10.91
N SER A 110 -7.52 -10.29 -10.67
CA SER A 110 -6.62 -11.21 -9.96
C SER A 110 -7.10 -11.49 -8.52
N LEU A 111 -7.43 -10.43 -7.77
CA LEU A 111 -7.84 -10.51 -6.37
C LEU A 111 -9.19 -11.25 -6.20
N THR A 112 -10.11 -11.08 -7.14
CA THR A 112 -11.48 -11.64 -7.03
C THR A 112 -11.60 -13.05 -7.63
N GLY A 113 -11.00 -13.30 -8.80
CA GLY A 113 -11.24 -14.53 -9.58
C GLY A 113 -10.04 -15.15 -10.30
N GLY A 114 -8.86 -14.52 -10.30
CA GLY A 114 -7.67 -15.04 -11.02
C GLY A 114 -7.18 -16.41 -10.50
N SER A 115 -6.66 -17.26 -11.40
CA SER A 115 -6.05 -18.54 -10.99
C SER A 115 -4.71 -18.31 -10.29
N PHE A 116 -4.31 -19.28 -9.45
CA PHE A 116 -3.03 -19.26 -8.73
C PHE A 116 -1.99 -20.17 -9.41
N ASP A 117 -2.16 -20.44 -10.69
CA ASP A 117 -1.19 -21.25 -11.44
C ASP A 117 0.15 -20.50 -11.55
N GLU A 118 1.24 -21.24 -11.75
CA GLU A 118 2.60 -20.69 -11.77
C GLU A 118 2.76 -19.53 -12.75
N ALA A 119 2.11 -19.60 -13.92
CA ALA A 119 2.13 -18.55 -14.94
C ALA A 119 1.51 -17.21 -14.48
N ARG A 120 0.54 -17.24 -13.55
CA ARG A 120 -0.15 -16.04 -13.03
C ARG A 120 0.36 -15.61 -11.66
N MET A 121 1.33 -16.34 -11.09
CA MET A 121 1.78 -16.09 -9.73
C MET A 121 2.41 -14.70 -9.57
N LEU A 122 3.16 -14.22 -10.57
CA LEU A 122 3.73 -12.87 -10.53
C LEU A 122 2.63 -11.80 -10.41
N GLN A 123 1.61 -11.87 -11.27
CA GLN A 123 0.49 -10.93 -11.27
C GLN A 123 -0.30 -10.96 -9.96
N ASN A 124 -0.49 -12.15 -9.37
CA ASN A 124 -1.14 -12.28 -8.07
C ASN A 124 -0.31 -11.69 -6.92
N ILE A 125 1.03 -11.78 -7.00
CA ILE A 125 1.94 -11.13 -6.03
C ILE A 125 1.83 -9.62 -6.14
N GLU A 126 1.93 -9.08 -7.36
CA GLU A 126 1.80 -7.64 -7.63
C GLU A 126 0.46 -7.09 -7.16
N ALA A 127 -0.64 -7.80 -7.45
CA ALA A 127 -1.98 -7.43 -6.99
C ALA A 127 -2.10 -7.45 -5.45
N CYS A 128 -1.46 -8.42 -4.80
CA CYS A 128 -1.44 -8.54 -3.33
C CYS A 128 -0.61 -7.43 -2.69
N GLU A 129 0.54 -7.08 -3.28
CA GLU A 129 1.38 -5.96 -2.85
C GLU A 129 0.66 -4.63 -3.03
N TRP A 130 0.04 -4.41 -4.19
CA TRP A 130 -0.79 -3.25 -4.46
C TRP A 130 -1.90 -3.11 -3.42
N LEU A 131 -2.64 -4.20 -3.13
CA LEU A 131 -3.71 -4.17 -2.14
C LEU A 131 -3.21 -3.82 -0.74
N THR A 132 -2.05 -4.34 -0.36
CA THR A 132 -1.40 -4.04 0.93
C THR A 132 -1.06 -2.55 1.02
N ASN A 133 -0.50 -1.99 -0.05
CA ASN A 133 -0.15 -0.57 -0.12
C ASN A 133 -1.39 0.33 -0.17
N ALA A 134 -2.44 -0.06 -0.89
CA ALA A 134 -3.70 0.67 -0.94
C ALA A 134 -4.37 0.75 0.43
N LEU A 135 -4.46 -0.37 1.17
CA LEU A 135 -4.99 -0.39 2.52
C LEU A 135 -4.19 0.49 3.48
N ARG A 136 -2.85 0.34 3.48
CA ARG A 136 -1.95 1.17 4.30
C ARG A 136 -2.05 2.66 3.94
N GLY A 137 -2.24 2.95 2.65
CA GLY A 137 -2.45 4.30 2.15
C GLY A 137 -3.74 4.94 2.66
N LEU A 138 -4.75 4.15 3.05
CA LEU A 138 -5.97 4.68 3.64
C LEU A 138 -5.94 4.72 5.17
N GLU A 139 -4.84 4.30 5.80
CA GLU A 139 -4.65 4.33 7.25
C GLU A 139 -3.78 5.53 7.70
N ALA A 140 -3.87 5.90 8.97
CA ALA A 140 -3.01 6.92 9.55
C ALA A 140 -1.55 6.41 9.63
N PRO A 141 -0.53 7.26 9.41
CA PRO A 141 -0.58 8.70 9.15
C PRO A 141 -0.69 9.07 7.65
N ASN A 142 -0.86 8.09 6.76
CA ASN A 142 -0.73 8.31 5.32
C ASN A 142 -1.92 9.06 4.69
N LEU A 143 -3.06 9.07 5.36
CA LEU A 143 -4.27 9.80 4.99
C LEU A 143 -4.65 10.75 6.13
N ASP A 144 -4.92 12.00 5.81
CA ASP A 144 -5.38 12.99 6.79
C ASP A 144 -6.68 12.49 7.48
N PRO A 145 -6.79 12.58 8.81
CA PRO A 145 -7.98 12.16 9.55
C PRO A 145 -9.29 12.81 9.07
N SER A 146 -9.24 13.99 8.46
CA SER A 146 -10.41 14.65 7.85
C SER A 146 -11.05 13.80 6.74
N TYR A 147 -10.25 13.11 5.94
CA TYR A 147 -10.73 12.19 4.90
C TYR A 147 -11.33 10.91 5.49
N ALA A 148 -10.88 10.47 6.67
CA ALA A 148 -11.35 9.22 7.28
C ALA A 148 -12.86 9.22 7.59
N ASN A 149 -13.45 10.40 7.76
CA ASN A 149 -14.89 10.56 8.00
C ASN A 149 -15.74 10.58 6.73
N MET A 150 -15.12 10.79 5.56
CA MET A 150 -15.84 10.83 4.28
C MET A 150 -16.45 9.47 3.94
N ARG A 151 -17.72 9.50 3.50
CA ARG A 151 -18.46 8.28 3.13
C ARG A 151 -17.74 7.50 2.02
N ALA A 152 -17.30 8.17 0.97
CA ALA A 152 -16.60 7.54 -0.16
C ALA A 152 -15.32 6.79 0.27
N VAL A 153 -14.55 7.38 1.19
CA VAL A 153 -13.33 6.74 1.74
C VAL A 153 -13.69 5.51 2.59
N LYS A 154 -14.73 5.62 3.42
CA LYS A 154 -15.22 4.48 4.23
C LYS A 154 -15.72 3.33 3.36
N GLU A 155 -16.52 3.62 2.34
CA GLU A 155 -17.03 2.63 1.38
C GLU A 155 -15.89 1.96 0.62
N LYS A 156 -14.91 2.74 0.14
CA LYS A 156 -13.74 2.19 -0.55
C LYS A 156 -12.84 1.35 0.36
N ARG A 157 -12.65 1.76 1.61
CA ARG A 157 -11.95 0.92 2.60
C ARG A 157 -12.66 -0.41 2.80
N ALA A 158 -13.99 -0.40 2.93
CA ALA A 158 -14.78 -1.62 3.06
C ALA A 158 -14.69 -2.52 1.80
N GLU A 159 -14.66 -1.92 0.60
CA GLU A 159 -14.44 -2.66 -0.65
C GLU A 159 -13.06 -3.33 -0.69
N LEU A 160 -12.00 -2.61 -0.31
CA LEU A 160 -10.65 -3.16 -0.23
C LEU A 160 -10.54 -4.27 0.85
N ASP A 161 -11.21 -4.11 1.98
CA ASP A 161 -11.28 -5.15 3.02
C ASP A 161 -12.03 -6.42 2.53
N LYS A 162 -13.07 -6.24 1.71
CA LYS A 162 -13.75 -7.36 1.05
C LYS A 162 -12.86 -8.06 0.04
N LEU A 163 -12.09 -7.31 -0.74
CA LEU A 163 -11.08 -7.86 -1.65
C LEU A 163 -9.99 -8.62 -0.87
N LYS A 164 -9.49 -8.05 0.23
CA LYS A 164 -8.52 -8.69 1.13
C LYS A 164 -9.01 -10.03 1.64
N THR A 165 -10.19 -10.05 2.26
CA THR A 165 -10.76 -11.27 2.83
C THR A 165 -11.02 -12.33 1.75
N THR A 166 -11.52 -11.92 0.58
CA THR A 166 -11.74 -12.80 -0.56
C THR A 166 -10.44 -13.42 -1.07
N PHE A 167 -9.43 -12.59 -1.33
CA PHE A 167 -8.14 -13.03 -1.85
C PHE A 167 -7.41 -13.94 -0.87
N VAL A 168 -7.30 -13.54 0.41
CA VAL A 168 -6.65 -14.33 1.45
C VAL A 168 -7.31 -15.70 1.59
N ARG A 169 -8.64 -15.77 1.60
CA ARG A 169 -9.37 -17.04 1.66
C ARG A 169 -9.03 -17.94 0.47
N ARG A 170 -9.12 -17.41 -0.75
CA ARG A 170 -8.88 -18.16 -2.00
C ARG A 170 -7.44 -18.65 -2.09
N ALA A 171 -6.48 -17.76 -1.83
CA ALA A 171 -5.06 -18.09 -1.84
C ALA A 171 -4.72 -19.14 -0.77
N SER A 172 -5.29 -19.01 0.43
CA SER A 172 -5.06 -19.97 1.51
C SER A 172 -5.64 -21.35 1.20
N GLU A 173 -6.83 -21.40 0.60
CA GLU A 173 -7.47 -22.63 0.16
C GLU A 173 -6.69 -23.30 -0.96
N PHE A 174 -6.27 -22.53 -1.97
CA PHE A 174 -5.40 -23.01 -3.04
C PHE A 174 -4.11 -23.62 -2.50
N LEU A 175 -3.36 -22.89 -1.66
CA LEU A 175 -2.08 -23.37 -1.12
C LEU A 175 -2.25 -24.64 -0.29
N ARG A 176 -3.31 -24.73 0.53
CA ARG A 176 -3.62 -25.93 1.31
C ARG A 176 -3.86 -27.15 0.41
N ASN A 177 -4.63 -26.96 -0.66
CA ASN A 177 -4.92 -28.04 -1.61
C ASN A 177 -3.67 -28.39 -2.42
N TYR A 178 -2.90 -27.40 -2.84
CA TYR A 178 -1.65 -27.56 -3.59
C TYR A 178 -0.60 -28.36 -2.83
N PHE A 179 -0.38 -28.07 -1.53
CA PHE A 179 0.56 -28.86 -0.73
C PHE A 179 0.15 -30.32 -0.59
N THR A 180 -1.16 -30.58 -0.52
CA THR A 180 -1.70 -31.94 -0.42
C THR A 180 -1.53 -32.67 -1.75
N SER A 181 -1.95 -32.07 -2.87
CA SER A 181 -1.83 -32.67 -4.20
C SER A 181 -0.38 -32.89 -4.63
N LEU A 182 0.53 -31.97 -4.27
CA LEU A 182 1.95 -32.10 -4.56
C LEU A 182 2.56 -33.30 -3.84
N VAL A 183 2.25 -33.47 -2.55
CA VAL A 183 2.71 -34.63 -1.78
C VAL A 183 2.07 -35.91 -2.30
N ASP A 184 0.77 -35.92 -2.61
CA ASP A 184 0.09 -37.09 -3.15
C ASP A 184 0.68 -37.53 -4.49
N PHE A 185 1.02 -36.58 -5.37
CA PHE A 185 1.72 -36.85 -6.62
C PHE A 185 3.08 -37.52 -6.38
N MET A 186 3.95 -36.92 -5.55
CA MET A 186 5.26 -37.51 -5.21
C MET A 186 5.11 -38.88 -4.55
N THR A 187 4.09 -39.03 -3.72
CA THR A 187 3.75 -40.27 -2.99
C THR A 187 3.27 -41.37 -3.94
N SER A 188 2.58 -41.03 -5.03
CA SER A 188 2.09 -41.99 -6.01
C SER A 188 3.19 -42.51 -6.93
N ASP A 189 4.18 -41.67 -7.25
CA ASP A 189 5.27 -42.03 -8.15
C ASP A 189 6.35 -42.84 -7.42
N LYS A 190 6.47 -44.12 -7.80
CA LYS A 190 7.44 -45.07 -7.24
C LYS A 190 8.90 -44.69 -7.58
N SER A 191 9.12 -43.79 -8.54
CA SER A 191 10.45 -43.30 -8.90
C SER A 191 11.10 -42.48 -7.77
N TYR A 192 10.30 -41.88 -6.88
CA TYR A 192 10.79 -41.10 -5.73
C TYR A 192 11.26 -41.97 -4.56
N PHE A 193 10.88 -43.25 -4.54
CA PHE A 193 11.20 -44.16 -3.43
C PHE A 193 12.30 -45.16 -3.79
N SER A 194 12.95 -45.70 -2.76
CA SER A 194 13.88 -46.83 -2.95
C SER A 194 13.12 -48.04 -3.50
N GLN A 195 13.73 -48.72 -4.45
CA GLN A 195 13.18 -49.91 -5.09
C GLN A 195 14.05 -51.13 -4.75
N ARG A 196 13.51 -52.35 -4.89
CA ARG A 196 14.21 -53.58 -4.53
C ARG A 196 15.63 -53.61 -5.12
N GLY A 197 16.64 -53.69 -4.25
CA GLY A 197 18.05 -53.74 -4.61
C GLY A 197 18.73 -52.38 -4.82
N GLN A 198 18.00 -51.26 -4.78
CA GLN A 198 18.55 -49.92 -4.97
C GLN A 198 18.02 -48.94 -3.92
N LEU A 199 18.86 -48.67 -2.92
CA LEU A 199 18.67 -47.58 -1.97
C LEU A 199 18.85 -46.25 -2.72
N LYS A 200 17.75 -45.53 -2.93
CA LYS A 200 17.74 -44.21 -3.58
C LYS A 200 17.71 -43.12 -2.53
N ARG A 201 18.57 -42.11 -2.71
CA ARG A 201 18.54 -40.86 -1.93
C ARG A 201 17.22 -40.14 -2.24
N PRO A 202 16.39 -39.78 -1.23
CA PRO A 202 15.26 -38.88 -1.44
C PRO A 202 15.75 -37.58 -2.07
N ASP A 203 15.13 -37.18 -3.18
CA ASP A 203 15.40 -35.91 -3.84
C ASP A 203 14.12 -35.08 -3.89
N HIS A 204 14.16 -33.94 -3.21
CA HIS A 204 13.04 -33.00 -3.14
C HIS A 204 13.27 -31.73 -3.98
N ALA A 205 14.13 -31.77 -5.01
CA ALA A 205 14.42 -30.60 -5.83
C ALA A 205 13.16 -29.96 -6.44
N ASP A 206 12.25 -30.76 -6.99
CA ASP A 206 10.99 -30.27 -7.58
C ASP A 206 10.05 -29.68 -6.51
N LEU A 207 9.93 -30.33 -5.35
CA LEU A 207 9.17 -29.82 -4.20
C LEU A 207 9.72 -28.46 -3.73
N ARG A 208 11.05 -28.33 -3.61
CA ARG A 208 11.71 -27.08 -3.23
C ARG A 208 11.48 -25.99 -4.26
N TYR A 209 11.62 -26.31 -5.55
CA TYR A 209 11.38 -25.37 -6.64
C TYR A 209 9.94 -24.85 -6.60
N LYS A 210 8.95 -25.75 -6.53
CA LYS A 210 7.53 -25.41 -6.46
C LYS A 210 7.20 -24.58 -5.22
N CYS A 211 7.64 -24.99 -4.04
CA CYS A 211 7.44 -24.21 -2.81
C CYS A 211 8.07 -22.81 -2.90
N ARG A 212 9.23 -22.67 -3.55
CA ARG A 212 9.90 -21.38 -3.75
C ARG A 212 9.07 -20.44 -4.62
N THR A 213 8.40 -20.94 -5.66
CA THR A 213 7.51 -20.15 -6.52
C THR A 213 6.40 -19.46 -5.71
N TYR A 214 5.84 -20.15 -4.71
CA TYR A 214 4.77 -19.63 -3.86
C TYR A 214 5.25 -18.95 -2.57
N ALA A 215 6.55 -18.98 -2.26
CA ALA A 215 7.10 -18.43 -1.03
C ALA A 215 6.87 -16.91 -0.90
N ARG A 216 6.97 -16.18 -2.01
CA ARG A 216 6.69 -14.72 -2.04
C ARG A 216 5.23 -14.43 -1.74
N LEU A 217 4.29 -15.22 -2.29
CA LEU A 217 2.87 -15.07 -1.97
C LEU A 217 2.60 -15.19 -0.47
N LEU A 218 3.21 -16.18 0.19
CA LEU A 218 3.07 -16.38 1.63
C LEU A 218 3.56 -15.17 2.45
N GLN A 219 4.61 -14.49 1.99
CA GLN A 219 5.11 -13.27 2.64
C GLN A 219 4.09 -12.13 2.56
N HIS A 220 3.47 -11.91 1.39
CA HIS A 220 2.44 -10.88 1.23
C HIS A 220 1.11 -11.26 1.90
N LEU A 221 0.75 -12.53 1.95
CA LEU A 221 -0.41 -13.00 2.73
C LEU A 221 -0.22 -12.73 4.23
N LYS A 222 1.00 -12.89 4.76
CA LYS A 222 1.32 -12.53 6.15
C LYS A 222 1.04 -11.06 6.45
N SER A 223 1.35 -10.16 5.52
CA SER A 223 1.09 -8.72 5.72
C SER A 223 -0.40 -8.38 5.64
N LEU A 224 -1.17 -9.10 4.82
CA LEU A 224 -2.62 -8.90 4.72
C LEU A 224 -3.41 -9.50 5.89
N ASP A 225 -3.06 -10.71 6.32
CA ASP A 225 -3.70 -11.39 7.44
C ASP A 225 -2.72 -12.31 8.17
N LYS A 226 -2.36 -11.95 9.40
CA LYS A 226 -1.47 -12.76 10.25
C LYS A 226 -2.09 -14.09 10.66
N ASN A 227 -3.42 -14.21 10.68
CA ASN A 227 -4.12 -15.40 11.17
C ASN A 227 -4.12 -16.54 10.14
N CYS A 228 -4.03 -16.23 8.84
CA CYS A 228 -4.08 -17.24 7.79
C CYS A 228 -2.89 -18.23 7.86
N LEU A 229 -1.72 -17.76 8.31
CA LEU A 229 -0.47 -18.52 8.33
C LEU A 229 -0.52 -19.76 9.22
N GLY A 230 -1.25 -19.73 10.34
CA GLY A 230 -1.31 -20.86 11.26
C GLY A 230 -1.89 -22.10 10.60
N SER A 231 -2.98 -21.91 9.85
CA SER A 231 -3.66 -22.99 9.12
C SER A 231 -2.82 -23.52 7.96
N LEU A 232 -2.16 -22.64 7.21
CA LEU A 232 -1.29 -22.98 6.08
C LEU A 232 -0.05 -23.75 6.54
N ARG A 233 0.60 -23.28 7.60
CA ARG A 233 1.73 -23.96 8.23
C ARG A 233 1.34 -25.37 8.67
N LYS A 234 0.17 -25.53 9.29
CA LYS A 234 -0.33 -26.86 9.70
C LYS A 234 -0.53 -27.77 8.50
N ALA A 235 -1.19 -27.29 7.44
CA ALA A 235 -1.41 -28.06 6.22
C ALA A 235 -0.09 -28.52 5.58
N TYR A 236 0.84 -27.59 5.35
CA TYR A 236 2.16 -27.90 4.80
C TYR A 236 2.91 -28.94 5.64
N CYS A 237 2.98 -28.73 6.96
CA CYS A 237 3.65 -29.67 7.86
C CYS A 237 2.97 -31.04 7.85
N THR A 238 1.64 -31.10 7.84
CA THR A 238 0.91 -32.38 7.79
C THR A 238 1.21 -33.14 6.51
N SER A 239 1.18 -32.48 5.35
CA SER A 239 1.49 -33.11 4.06
C SER A 239 2.95 -33.56 4.00
N LEU A 240 3.91 -32.70 4.37
CA LEU A 240 5.32 -33.06 4.36
C LEU A 240 5.63 -34.25 5.29
N ASN A 241 4.99 -34.30 6.47
CA ASN A 241 5.14 -35.44 7.38
C ASN A 241 4.64 -36.75 6.78
N LEU A 242 3.59 -36.72 5.98
CA LEU A 242 3.08 -37.90 5.31
C LEU A 242 4.13 -38.46 4.34
N LEU A 243 4.75 -37.58 3.54
CA LEU A 243 5.82 -37.92 2.61
C LEU A 243 7.02 -38.52 3.36
N LEU A 244 7.56 -37.80 4.34
CA LEU A 244 8.75 -38.23 5.10
C LEU A 244 8.52 -39.56 5.82
N ARG A 245 7.33 -39.78 6.40
CA ARG A 245 6.99 -41.07 7.05
C ARG A 245 6.93 -42.22 6.05
N ARG A 246 6.44 -41.97 4.84
CA ARG A 246 6.40 -43.00 3.80
C ARG A 246 7.81 -43.32 3.30
N GLU A 247 8.64 -42.31 3.06
CA GLU A 247 10.03 -42.51 2.65
C GLU A 247 10.84 -43.28 3.69
N ALA A 248 10.72 -42.90 4.97
CA ALA A 248 11.35 -43.63 6.07
C ALA A 248 10.89 -45.09 6.13
N ARG A 249 9.61 -45.36 5.86
CA ARG A 249 9.05 -46.71 5.86
C ARG A 249 9.59 -47.54 4.69
N GLU A 250 9.58 -47.01 3.48
CA GLU A 250 10.09 -47.72 2.30
C GLU A 250 11.60 -47.96 2.41
N PHE A 251 12.36 -46.98 2.89
CA PHE A 251 13.79 -47.13 3.15
C PHE A 251 14.07 -48.23 4.20
N ALA A 252 13.32 -48.25 5.30
CA ALA A 252 13.44 -49.28 6.33
C ALA A 252 13.01 -50.66 5.83
N ASN A 253 11.99 -50.74 4.98
CA ASN A 253 11.56 -51.99 4.36
C ASN A 253 12.62 -52.54 3.41
N GLU A 254 13.26 -51.69 2.62
CA GLU A 254 14.35 -52.09 1.72
C GLU A 254 15.59 -52.53 2.51
N LEU A 255 15.97 -51.80 3.56
CA LEU A 255 17.04 -52.25 4.47
C LEU A 255 16.72 -53.63 5.09
N ARG A 256 15.47 -53.84 5.52
CA ARG A 256 15.03 -55.14 6.03
C ARG A 256 15.03 -56.23 4.96
N ALA A 257 14.71 -55.90 3.72
CA ALA A 257 14.77 -56.83 2.60
C ALA A 257 16.22 -57.20 2.27
N SER A 258 17.14 -56.23 2.32
CA SER A 258 18.58 -56.45 2.08
C SER A 258 19.28 -57.27 3.18
N THR A 259 18.75 -57.24 4.41
CA THR A 259 19.27 -58.05 5.54
C THR A 259 18.66 -59.45 5.61
N LYS A 260 17.54 -59.71 4.93
CA LYS A 260 17.04 -61.07 4.74
C LYS A 260 17.89 -61.75 3.66
N ALA A 261 18.87 -62.53 4.08
CA ALA A 261 19.64 -63.40 3.18
C ALA A 261 18.70 -64.18 2.25
N SER A 262 19.09 -64.31 0.97
CA SER A 262 18.39 -65.14 -0.01
C SER A 262 18.23 -66.55 0.54
N ARG A 263 17.02 -66.92 0.97
CA ARG A 263 16.69 -68.29 1.30
C ARG A 263 16.25 -68.97 0.00
N ASN A 264 17.20 -69.40 -0.82
CA ASN A 264 16.92 -70.32 -1.92
C ASN A 264 16.29 -71.61 -1.34
N PRO A 265 15.13 -72.06 -1.82
CA PRO A 265 14.65 -73.40 -1.51
C PRO A 265 15.17 -74.41 -2.57
N THR A 266 15.54 -75.61 -2.11
CA THR A 266 15.85 -76.85 -2.89
C THR A 266 17.27 -76.87 -3.52
N VAL A 267 18.12 -77.93 -3.46
CA VAL A 267 17.95 -79.39 -3.63
C VAL A 267 19.06 -80.20 -2.90
N TRP A 268 18.71 -81.42 -2.47
CA TRP A 268 19.53 -82.51 -1.89
C TRP A 268 20.79 -82.95 -2.69
N LEU A 269 21.90 -83.33 -2.01
CA LEU A 269 22.45 -84.71 -1.92
C LEU A 269 23.75 -84.78 -1.05
N GLU A 270 23.82 -85.82 -0.22
CA GLU A 270 24.97 -86.52 0.45
C GLU A 270 26.19 -85.77 1.04
N GLY A 271 26.50 -86.09 2.31
CA GLY A 271 27.86 -86.49 2.72
C GLY A 271 28.67 -85.56 3.65
N SER A 272 28.92 -86.05 4.87
CA SER A 272 30.05 -85.75 5.77
C SER A 272 30.04 -84.53 6.70
N VAL A 273 29.72 -84.85 7.97
CA VAL A 273 30.41 -84.53 9.24
C VAL A 273 31.32 -83.30 9.29
N GLY A 274 30.91 -82.34 10.13
CA GLY A 274 31.81 -81.63 11.04
C GLY A 274 32.36 -80.28 10.57
N SER A 275 31.60 -79.20 10.79
CA SER A 275 32.15 -77.92 11.30
C SER A 275 31.01 -77.01 11.73
N ASN A 276 30.79 -76.93 13.05
CA ASN A 276 29.91 -75.94 13.66
C ASN A 276 30.67 -74.61 13.72
N GLN A 277 30.77 -73.91 12.60
CA GLN A 277 31.27 -72.53 12.59
C GLN A 277 30.45 -71.64 11.64
N ASN A 278 29.99 -70.54 12.22
CA ASN A 278 29.77 -69.25 11.58
C ASN A 278 28.48 -68.96 10.80
N VAL A 279 27.33 -69.52 11.20
CA VAL A 279 26.02 -69.00 10.74
C VAL A 279 25.68 -67.65 11.43
N ASN A 280 26.12 -67.43 12.67
CA ASN A 280 25.78 -66.21 13.43
C ASN A 280 26.61 -64.97 13.08
N SER A 281 27.84 -65.12 12.55
CA SER A 281 28.72 -63.97 12.24
C SER A 281 28.33 -63.26 10.94
N ALA A 282 27.91 -64.02 9.91
CA ALA A 282 27.45 -63.46 8.65
C ALA A 282 26.16 -62.62 8.84
N ASP A 283 25.19 -63.14 9.59
CA ASP A 283 23.96 -62.43 9.94
C ASP A 283 24.21 -61.18 10.80
N THR A 284 25.24 -61.20 11.66
CA THR A 284 25.63 -60.02 12.45
C THR A 284 26.31 -58.95 11.58
N SER A 285 27.12 -59.36 10.59
CA SER A 285 27.82 -58.45 9.67
C SER A 285 26.87 -57.75 8.70
N THR A 286 25.86 -58.43 8.16
CA THR A 286 24.87 -57.84 7.26
C THR A 286 23.93 -56.88 7.98
N VAL A 287 23.58 -57.18 9.23
CA VAL A 287 22.81 -56.29 10.12
C VAL A 287 23.64 -55.06 10.51
N SER A 288 24.92 -55.24 10.83
CA SER A 288 25.84 -54.13 11.13
C SER A 288 26.02 -53.20 9.92
N ASP A 289 26.12 -53.76 8.71
CA ASP A 289 26.26 -52.99 7.47
C ASP A 289 24.95 -52.25 7.10
N ALA A 290 23.78 -52.84 7.37
CA ALA A 290 22.50 -52.15 7.25
C ALA A 290 22.32 -51.02 8.28
N TYR A 291 22.85 -51.19 9.50
CA TYR A 291 22.88 -50.16 10.53
C TYR A 291 23.85 -49.02 10.17
N ALA A 292 25.03 -49.35 9.64
CA ALA A 292 25.99 -48.39 9.13
C ALA A 292 25.38 -47.57 7.98
N LYS A 293 24.68 -48.21 7.03
CA LYS A 293 23.94 -47.52 5.96
C LYS A 293 22.82 -46.63 6.50
N MET A 294 22.11 -47.04 7.55
CA MET A 294 21.11 -46.19 8.19
C MET A 294 21.72 -44.94 8.85
N LEU A 295 22.84 -45.10 9.57
CA LEU A 295 23.51 -43.99 10.25
C LEU A 295 24.29 -43.06 9.32
N THR A 296 24.85 -43.57 8.22
CA THR A 296 25.72 -42.80 7.31
C THR A 296 24.98 -42.27 6.08
N ILE A 297 23.89 -42.92 5.67
CA ILE A 297 23.09 -42.51 4.51
C ILE A 297 21.82 -41.83 5.03
N PHE A 298 20.94 -42.51 5.76
CA PHE A 298 19.62 -41.95 6.09
C PHE A 298 19.65 -40.75 7.04
N ILE A 299 20.47 -40.78 8.10
CA ILE A 299 20.52 -39.70 9.09
C ILE A 299 21.12 -38.40 8.50
N PRO A 300 22.29 -38.43 7.82
CA PRO A 300 22.81 -37.24 7.15
C PRO A 300 21.87 -36.73 6.06
N LEU A 301 21.13 -37.60 5.38
CA LEU A 301 20.16 -37.21 4.36
C LEU A 301 18.94 -36.49 4.91
N LEU A 302 18.39 -36.95 6.05
CA LEU A 302 17.38 -36.18 6.77
C LEU A 302 17.95 -34.82 7.19
N VAL A 303 19.13 -34.82 7.80
CA VAL A 303 19.77 -33.59 8.31
C VAL A 303 20.10 -32.58 7.19
N ASP A 304 20.59 -33.03 6.03
CA ASP A 304 20.94 -32.19 4.88
C ASP A 304 19.70 -31.59 4.19
N GLU A 305 18.61 -32.36 4.08
CA GLU A 305 17.30 -31.85 3.62
C GLU A 305 16.74 -30.76 4.55
N PHE A 306 16.96 -30.88 5.86
CA PHE A 306 16.54 -29.86 6.83
C PHE A 306 17.46 -28.63 6.87
N LEU A 307 18.73 -28.77 6.45
CA LEU A 307 19.70 -27.68 6.39
C LEU A 307 19.53 -26.84 5.10
N HIS A 308 19.22 -27.48 3.98
CA HIS A 308 19.01 -26.85 2.67
C HIS A 308 17.56 -26.45 2.39
N SER A 309 16.59 -26.88 3.20
CA SER A 309 15.20 -26.42 3.13
C SER A 309 15.08 -24.95 3.55
N PHE A 310 15.16 -24.09 2.54
CA PHE A 310 14.86 -22.67 2.55
C PHE A 310 13.51 -22.37 3.25
N HIS A 311 13.53 -21.85 4.49
CA HIS A 311 12.55 -20.86 4.99
C HIS A 311 12.96 -20.35 6.38
N GLN A 312 13.88 -19.38 6.37
CA GLN A 312 14.55 -18.90 7.57
C GLN A 312 13.62 -18.17 8.57
N GLU A 313 12.41 -17.77 8.19
CA GLU A 313 11.51 -17.04 9.10
C GLU A 313 10.13 -17.65 9.37
N VAL A 314 9.58 -18.52 8.51
CA VAL A 314 8.19 -19.01 8.66
C VAL A 314 8.11 -20.48 9.07
N LEU A 315 9.08 -21.31 8.65
CA LEU A 315 9.11 -22.75 8.91
C LEU A 315 10.01 -23.17 10.07
N LEU A 316 11.02 -22.36 10.42
CA LEU A 316 12.13 -22.79 11.28
C LEU A 316 11.70 -23.19 12.70
N MET A 317 10.61 -22.62 13.21
CA MET A 317 10.05 -22.97 14.51
C MET A 317 9.11 -24.19 14.47
N ALA A 318 8.48 -24.45 13.31
CA ALA A 318 7.59 -25.61 13.12
C ALA A 318 8.40 -26.88 12.93
N ILE A 319 9.37 -26.79 12.04
CA ILE A 319 10.19 -27.91 11.62
C ILE A 319 11.13 -28.34 12.73
N LYS A 320 11.66 -27.43 13.56
CA LYS A 320 12.43 -27.80 14.77
C LYS A 320 11.61 -28.62 15.77
N VAL A 321 10.41 -28.18 16.13
CA VAL A 321 9.56 -28.90 17.12
C VAL A 321 9.12 -30.26 16.57
N LEU A 322 8.87 -30.32 15.27
CA LEU A 322 8.38 -31.52 14.62
C LEU A 322 9.52 -32.51 14.32
N MET A 323 10.71 -32.04 13.93
CA MET A 323 11.95 -32.84 13.93
C MET A 323 12.26 -33.40 15.31
N MET A 324 12.14 -32.61 16.37
CA MET A 324 12.46 -33.08 17.72
C MET A 324 11.53 -34.23 18.14
N ARG A 325 10.23 -34.14 17.83
CA ARG A 325 9.25 -35.21 18.06
C ARG A 325 9.42 -36.40 17.12
N MET A 326 9.77 -36.17 15.85
CA MET A 326 9.94 -37.23 14.85
C MET A 326 11.25 -38.00 15.06
N MET A 327 12.33 -37.31 15.43
CA MET A 327 13.58 -37.90 15.90
C MET A 327 13.35 -38.66 17.21
N GLN A 328 12.62 -38.10 18.19
CA GLN A 328 12.28 -38.87 19.40
C GLN A 328 11.52 -40.16 19.07
N THR A 329 10.50 -40.08 18.22
CA THR A 329 9.71 -41.27 17.86
C THR A 329 10.50 -42.27 17.01
N MET A 330 11.30 -41.83 16.04
CA MET A 330 12.21 -42.71 15.29
C MET A 330 13.27 -43.33 16.19
N MET A 331 13.88 -42.56 17.09
CA MET A 331 14.91 -43.05 18.00
C MET A 331 14.33 -44.05 19.00
N ILE A 332 13.11 -43.82 19.51
CA ILE A 332 12.37 -44.80 20.32
C ILE A 332 12.07 -46.07 19.51
N TRP A 333 11.70 -45.95 18.23
CA TRP A 333 11.44 -47.10 17.37
C TRP A 333 12.70 -47.91 17.06
N VAL A 334 13.82 -47.23 16.79
CA VAL A 334 15.13 -47.83 16.56
C VAL A 334 15.63 -48.50 17.83
N LEU A 335 15.51 -47.85 18.99
CA LEU A 335 15.81 -48.42 20.31
C LEU A 335 14.95 -49.66 20.61
N TRP A 336 13.67 -49.65 20.24
CA TRP A 336 12.78 -50.80 20.43
C TRP A 336 13.14 -51.97 19.51
N ILE A 337 13.54 -51.70 18.27
CA ILE A 337 14.07 -52.72 17.35
C ILE A 337 15.39 -53.30 17.90
N LEU A 338 16.31 -52.45 18.33
CA LEU A 338 17.58 -52.85 18.95
C LEU A 338 17.34 -53.71 20.19
N MET A 339 16.41 -53.31 21.06
CA MET A 339 16.05 -54.04 22.26
C MET A 339 15.41 -55.40 21.95
N ARG A 340 14.57 -55.50 20.91
CA ARG A 340 14.04 -56.80 20.44
C ARG A 340 15.13 -57.68 19.81
N MET A 341 16.11 -57.10 19.13
CA MET A 341 17.22 -57.83 18.54
C MET A 341 18.20 -58.32 19.61
N THR A 342 18.52 -57.51 20.62
CA THR A 342 19.35 -57.94 21.76
C THR A 342 18.67 -59.01 22.59
N ILE A 343 17.36 -58.90 22.84
CA ILE A 343 16.58 -59.96 23.52
C ILE A 343 16.60 -61.27 22.71
N LYS A 344 16.50 -61.21 21.38
CA LYS A 344 16.65 -62.40 20.53
C LYS A 344 18.05 -62.98 20.62
N LEU A 345 19.09 -62.15 20.52
CA LEU A 345 20.50 -62.57 20.60
C LEU A 345 20.81 -63.25 21.94
N VAL A 346 20.36 -62.65 23.06
CA VAL A 346 20.54 -63.21 24.41
C VAL A 346 19.80 -64.54 24.56
N LYS A 347 18.58 -64.68 24.01
CA LYS A 347 17.87 -65.97 23.99
C LYS A 347 18.53 -67.04 23.14
N THR A 348 19.33 -66.67 22.13
CA THR A 348 20.09 -67.63 21.30
C THR A 348 21.45 -67.98 21.90
N LEU A 349 21.94 -67.21 22.87
CA LEU A 349 23.19 -67.46 23.60
C LEU A 349 22.98 -68.24 24.92
N VAL A 350 21.76 -68.27 25.43
CA VAL A 350 21.37 -68.96 26.69
C VAL A 350 20.64 -70.30 26.43
N SER A 351 20.30 -70.58 25.17
CA SER A 351 19.88 -71.90 24.67
C SER A 351 21.05 -72.57 23.97
#